data_AF-A0A2S2PL94-F1
#
_entry.id   AF-A0A2S2PL94-F1
#
_cell.length_a   1.000
_cell.length_b   1.000
_cell.length_c   1.000
_cell.angle_alpha   90.00
_cell.angle_beta   90.00
_cell.angle_gamma   90.00
#
_symmetry.space_group_name_H-M   'P 1'
#
loop_
_entity.id
_entity.type
_entity.pdbx_description
1 polymer ?
#
loop_
_entity_poly.entity_id
_entity_poly.type
_entity_poly.pdbx_seq_one_letter_code
_entity_poly.pdbx_strand_id
1 'polypeptide(L)'
;HSPLVDNFIEAGGELGLKTNIDYTYSKVDPEYGSSRLQATKINGRRVSASKAFIRPFKDRPNLHVAIFSQVTKILIDLKTKLAIRVEFIKKTKRGQRLFCLLGQ
;
A
#
# COMPACT_ATOMS: atom_id res chain seq x y z
N HIS A 1 19.08 3.66 -17.07
CA HIS A 1 19.80 2.38 -17.24
C HIS A 1 21.07 2.46 -16.43
N SER A 2 21.44 1.41 -15.69
CA SER A 2 22.69 1.38 -14.91
C SER A 2 23.53 0.20 -15.40
N PRO A 3 24.69 0.45 -16.03
CA PRO A 3 25.60 -0.60 -16.51
C PRO A 3 26.02 -1.58 -15.40
N LEU A 4 26.14 -1.10 -14.16
CA LEU A 4 26.48 -1.94 -13.01
C LEU A 4 25.43 -3.03 -12.74
N VAL A 5 24.16 -2.71 -12.95
CA VAL A 5 23.07 -3.68 -12.73
C VAL A 5 23.03 -4.70 -13.88
N ASP A 6 23.35 -4.27 -15.10
CA ASP A 6 23.47 -5.19 -16.23
C ASP A 6 24.59 -6.21 -15.99
N ASN A 7 25.79 -5.74 -15.62
CA ASN A 7 26.93 -6.61 -15.30
C ASN A 7 26.65 -7.55 -14.12
N PHE A 8 25.92 -7.10 -13.10
CA PHE A 8 25.55 -7.94 -11.96
C PHE A 8 24.64 -9.11 -12.37
N ILE A 9 23.67 -8.84 -13.25
CA ILE A 9 22.75 -9.87 -13.75
C ILE A 9 23.52 -10.88 -14.62
N GLU A 10 24.42 -10.40 -15.47
CA GLU A 10 25.29 -11.23 -16.32
C GLU A 10 26.20 -12.15 -15.50
N ALA A 11 26.88 -11.63 -14.48
CA ALA A 11 27.71 -12.42 -13.58
C ALA A 11 26.90 -13.52 -12.86
N GLY A 12 25.63 -13.27 -12.54
CA GLY A 12 24.73 -14.32 -12.02
C GLY A 12 24.49 -15.43 -13.05
N GLY A 13 24.37 -15.08 -14.33
CA GLY A 13 24.25 -16.04 -15.44
C GLY A 13 25.49 -16.94 -15.58
N GLU A 14 26.69 -16.38 -15.43
CA GLU A 14 27.95 -17.14 -15.43
C GLU A 14 28.01 -18.18 -14.29
N LEU A 15 27.33 -17.91 -13.17
CA LEU A 15 27.18 -18.82 -12.04
C LEU A 15 26.01 -19.82 -12.19
N GLY A 16 25.35 -19.85 -13.34
CA GLY A 16 24.25 -20.78 -13.65
C GLY A 16 22.87 -20.31 -13.16
N LEU A 17 22.74 -19.07 -12.69
CA LEU A 17 21.43 -18.49 -12.35
C LEU A 17 20.69 -18.06 -13.63
N LYS A 18 19.36 -18.19 -13.63
CA LYS A 18 18.54 -17.66 -14.73
C LYS A 18 18.56 -16.14 -14.70
N THR A 19 18.90 -15.49 -15.80
CA THR A 19 18.93 -14.03 -15.88
C THR A 19 17.56 -13.45 -16.26
N ASN A 20 17.32 -12.21 -15.85
CA ASN A 20 16.09 -11.45 -16.14
C ASN A 20 14.79 -12.19 -15.82
N ILE A 21 14.77 -12.92 -14.71
CA ILE A 21 13.57 -13.64 -14.30
C ILE A 21 12.43 -12.68 -13.92
N ASP A 22 11.20 -13.04 -14.28
CA ASP A 22 10.00 -12.42 -13.69
C ASP A 22 9.69 -13.12 -12.36
N TYR A 23 10.25 -12.58 -11.27
CA TYR A 23 10.04 -13.11 -9.93
C TYR A 23 8.64 -12.84 -9.37
N THR A 24 7.79 -12.09 -10.09
CA THR A 24 6.37 -11.91 -9.72
C THR A 24 5.47 -12.96 -10.34
N TYR A 25 5.98 -13.73 -11.30
CA TYR A 25 5.24 -14.81 -11.94
C TYR A 25 5.36 -16.12 -11.13
N SER A 26 4.22 -16.70 -10.76
CA SER A 26 4.15 -17.81 -9.79
C SER A 26 4.79 -19.13 -10.24
N LYS A 27 5.15 -19.27 -11.53
CA LYS A 27 5.82 -20.48 -12.06
C LYS A 27 7.34 -20.31 -12.19
N VAL A 28 7.87 -19.16 -11.82
CA VAL A 28 9.31 -18.91 -11.78
C VAL A 28 9.76 -19.11 -10.34
N ASP A 29 10.74 -19.99 -10.16
CA ASP A 29 11.41 -20.14 -8.88
C ASP A 29 12.39 -18.97 -8.70
N PRO A 30 12.11 -18.02 -7.79
CA PRO A 30 12.94 -16.83 -7.63
C PRO A 30 14.28 -17.13 -6.96
N GLU A 31 14.44 -18.29 -6.32
CA GLU A 31 15.69 -18.68 -5.66
C GLU A 31 16.80 -18.99 -6.67
N TYR A 32 16.46 -19.24 -7.93
CA TYR A 32 17.40 -19.65 -8.98
C TYR A 32 17.55 -18.64 -10.12
N GLY A 33 17.31 -17.36 -9.86
CA GLY A 33 17.49 -16.33 -10.88
C GLY A 33 17.83 -14.93 -10.39
N SER A 34 18.44 -14.15 -11.28
CA SER A 34 18.79 -12.75 -11.08
C SER A 34 17.88 -11.86 -11.92
N SER A 35 17.42 -10.74 -11.36
CA SER A 35 16.57 -9.79 -12.07
C SER A 35 16.66 -8.39 -11.46
N ARG A 36 16.14 -7.39 -12.18
CA ARG A 36 16.03 -6.03 -11.68
C ARG A 36 14.88 -5.94 -10.67
N LEU A 37 15.10 -5.26 -9.56
CA LEU A 37 14.05 -5.01 -8.57
C LEU A 37 12.95 -4.11 -9.15
N GLN A 38 11.74 -4.65 -9.22
CA GLN A 38 10.51 -3.88 -9.34
C GLN A 38 10.19 -3.20 -8.01
N ALA A 39 9.96 -1.89 -8.08
CA ALA A 39 9.54 -1.10 -6.93
C ALA A 39 8.29 -0.29 -7.30
N THR A 40 7.47 0.03 -6.30
CA THR A 40 6.24 0.82 -6.47
C THR A 40 6.54 2.28 -6.82
N LYS A 41 6.84 2.53 -8.10
CA LYS A 41 7.26 3.82 -8.63
C LYS A 41 6.57 4.13 -9.95
N ILE A 42 6.31 5.41 -10.19
CA ILE A 42 5.90 5.97 -11.49
C ILE A 42 6.83 7.15 -11.77
N ASN A 43 7.42 7.18 -12.97
CA ASN A 43 8.37 8.21 -13.40
C ASN A 43 9.51 8.45 -12.38
N GLY A 44 10.10 7.35 -11.89
CA GLY A 44 11.21 7.38 -10.92
C GLY A 44 10.84 7.78 -9.49
N ARG A 45 9.58 8.19 -9.21
CA ARG A 45 9.13 8.62 -7.89
C ARG A 45 8.34 7.53 -7.18
N ARG A 46 8.51 7.42 -5.86
CA ARG A 46 7.71 6.54 -5.01
C ARG A 46 6.22 6.85 -5.16
N VAL A 47 5.42 5.79 -5.30
CA VAL A 47 3.96 5.86 -5.34
C VAL A 47 3.40 5.09 -4.14
N SER A 48 2.78 5.82 -3.21
CA SER A 48 2.08 5.22 -2.08
C SER A 48 0.68 4.75 -2.48
N ALA A 49 0.08 3.87 -1.68
CA ALA A 49 -1.31 3.45 -1.87
C ALA A 49 -2.29 4.64 -1.91
N SER A 50 -2.10 5.65 -1.05
CA SER A 50 -2.89 6.89 -1.10
C SER A 50 -2.75 7.60 -2.45
N LYS A 51 -1.53 7.68 -3.02
CA LYS A 51 -1.30 8.34 -4.31
C LYS A 51 -1.89 7.54 -5.48
N ALA A 52 -1.81 6.21 -5.45
CA ALA A 52 -2.34 5.35 -6.49
C ALA A 52 -3.87 5.25 -6.47
N PHE A 53 -4.47 5.10 -5.29
CA PHE A 53 -5.86 4.67 -5.17
C PHE A 53 -6.80 5.71 -4.54
N ILE A 54 -6.31 6.63 -3.72
CA ILE A 54 -7.18 7.59 -3.02
C ILE A 54 -7.16 8.95 -3.69
N ARG A 55 -5.97 9.52 -3.91
CA ARG A 55 -5.81 10.87 -4.48
C ARG A 55 -6.49 11.06 -5.84
N PRO A 56 -6.45 10.10 -6.78
CA PRO A 56 -7.11 10.28 -8.08
C PRO A 56 -8.64 10.34 -7.99
N PHE A 57 -9.23 9.82 -6.90
CA PHE A 57 -10.68 9.66 -6.77
C PHE A 57 -11.26 10.35 -5.53
N LYS A 58 -10.48 11.22 -4.90
CA LYS A 58 -10.81 11.86 -3.61
C LYS A 58 -12.11 12.69 -3.64
N ASP A 59 -12.55 13.12 -4.82
CA ASP A 59 -13.69 14.02 -5.00
C ASP A 59 -15.00 13.26 -5.28
N ARG A 60 -14.97 11.91 -5.30
CA ARG A 60 -16.19 11.11 -5.43
C ARG A 60 -17.09 11.28 -4.20
N PRO A 61 -18.41 11.50 -4.36
CA PRO A 61 -19.30 11.80 -3.25
C PRO A 61 -19.46 10.63 -2.26
N ASN A 62 -19.21 9.40 -2.70
CA ASN A 62 -19.25 8.19 -1.88
C ASN A 62 -17.90 7.81 -1.25
N LEU A 63 -16.85 8.64 -1.36
CA LEU A 63 -15.56 8.42 -0.73
C LEU A 63 -15.22 9.56 0.23
N HIS A 64 -15.28 9.30 1.53
CA HIS A 64 -14.92 10.27 2.56
C HIS A 64 -13.56 9.93 3.18
N VAL A 65 -12.61 10.88 3.17
CA VAL A 65 -11.27 10.69 3.73
C VAL A 65 -11.05 11.67 4.87
N ALA A 66 -10.89 11.16 6.10
CA ALA A 66 -10.60 11.96 7.28
C ALA A 66 -9.13 11.81 7.69
N ILE A 67 -8.33 12.84 7.40
CA ILE A 67 -6.93 12.91 7.85
C ILE A 67 -6.83 13.38 9.31
N PHE A 68 -5.74 12.98 9.98
CA PHE A 68 -5.48 13.25 11.41
C PHE A 68 -6.57 12.70 12.35
N SER A 69 -7.17 11.57 11.98
CA SER A 69 -8.20 10.88 12.72
C SER A 69 -7.68 9.53 13.22
N GLN A 70 -7.61 9.34 14.53
CA GLN A 70 -7.21 8.09 15.17
C GLN A 70 -8.46 7.37 15.71
N VAL A 71 -8.75 6.18 15.20
CA VAL A 71 -9.84 5.33 15.71
C VAL A 71 -9.50 4.86 17.12
N THR A 72 -10.46 4.99 18.04
CA THR A 72 -10.29 4.65 19.46
C THR A 72 -11.20 3.51 19.90
N LYS A 73 -12.36 3.32 19.25
CA LYS A 73 -13.33 2.29 19.63
C LYS A 73 -14.16 1.83 18.44
N ILE A 74 -14.52 0.56 18.44
CA ILE A 74 -15.55 -0.02 17.57
C ILE A 74 -16.78 -0.29 18.43
N LEU A 75 -17.93 0.19 18.00
CA LEU A 75 -19.21 -0.06 18.66
C LEU A 75 -19.88 -1.28 18.03
N ILE A 76 -20.04 -2.33 18.83
CA ILE A 76 -20.58 -3.63 18.42
C ILE A 76 -21.93 -3.84 19.08
N ASP A 77 -22.92 -4.26 18.31
CA ASP A 77 -24.21 -4.72 18.82
C ASP A 77 -24.01 -5.99 19.68
N LEU A 78 -24.44 -5.96 20.94
CA LEU A 78 -24.25 -7.09 21.84
C LEU A 78 -25.10 -8.31 21.49
N LYS A 79 -26.23 -8.12 20.81
CA LYS A 79 -27.16 -9.19 20.40
C LYS A 79 -26.73 -9.80 19.07
N THR A 80 -26.51 -8.97 18.05
CA THR A 80 -26.20 -9.45 16.68
C THR A 80 -24.71 -9.67 16.45
N LYS A 81 -23.85 -9.14 17.33
CA LYS A 81 -22.37 -9.12 17.20
C LYS A 81 -21.88 -8.37 15.96
N LEU A 82 -22.70 -7.52 15.36
CA LEU A 82 -22.33 -6.69 14.21
C LEU A 82 -21.66 -5.38 14.65
N ALA A 83 -20.64 -4.95 13.92
CA ALA A 83 -20.03 -3.63 14.11
C ALA A 83 -20.94 -2.57 13.48
N ILE A 84 -21.45 -1.64 14.29
CA ILE A 84 -22.42 -0.63 13.84
C ILE A 84 -21.71 0.71 13.56
N ARG A 85 -20.69 1.07 14.36
CA ARG A 85 -20.06 2.39 14.31
C ARG A 85 -18.60 2.36 14.74
N VAL A 86 -17.89 3.44 14.42
CA VAL A 86 -16.52 3.68 14.90
C VAL A 86 -16.45 5.04 15.61
N GLU A 87 -15.73 5.07 16.72
CA GLU A 87 -15.35 6.30 17.41
C GLU A 87 -13.90 6.61 17.08
N PHE A 88 -13.60 7.88 16.79
CA PHE A 88 -12.25 8.34 16.52
C PHE A 88 -12.02 9.75 17.06
N ILE A 89 -10.78 10.01 17.44
CA ILE A 89 -10.32 11.34 17.84
C ILE A 89 -9.72 12.02 16.61
N LYS A 90 -10.20 13.21 16.27
CA LYS A 90 -9.64 14.03 15.18
C LYS A 90 -8.86 15.20 15.74
N LYS A 91 -7.58 15.30 15.36
CA LYS A 91 -6.73 16.43 15.70
C LYS A 91 -6.98 17.57 14.72
N THR A 92 -7.41 18.72 15.25
CA THR A 92 -7.61 19.95 14.48
C THR A 92 -6.70 21.05 15.00
N LYS A 93 -6.56 22.16 14.26
CA LYS A 93 -5.84 23.34 14.74
C LYS A 93 -6.43 23.92 16.04
N ARG A 94 -7.69 23.61 16.37
CA ARG A 94 -8.41 24.07 17.58
C ARG A 94 -8.41 23.05 18.71
N GLY A 95 -7.60 21.99 18.62
CA GLY A 95 -7.54 20.90 19.61
C GLY A 95 -8.10 19.58 19.09
N GLN A 96 -8.25 18.61 19.99
CA GLN A 96 -8.76 17.26 19.70
C GLN A 96 -10.25 17.18 20.00
N ARG A 97 -11.02 16.52 19.12
CA ARG A 97 -12.47 16.27 19.31
C ARG A 97 -12.79 14.82 19.02
N LEU A 98 -13.71 14.24 19.80
CA LEU A 98 -14.23 12.89 19.60
C LEU A 98 -15.38 12.93 18.58
N PHE A 99 -15.36 12.02 17.63
CA PHE A 99 -16.39 11.85 16.61
C PHE A 99 -16.86 10.38 16.59
N CYS A 100 -18.13 10.17 16.25
CA CYS A 100 -18.72 8.86 16.01
C CYS A 100 -19.27 8.82 14.58
N LEU A 101 -18.74 7.90 13.75
CA LEU A 101 -19.22 7.68 12.38
C LEU A 101 -20.15 6.48 12.37
N LEU A 102 -21.33 6.68 11.79
CA LEU A 102 -22.27 5.63 11.44
C LEU A 102 -21.67 4.72 10.38
N GLY A 103 -21.68 3.40 10.61
CA GLY A 103 -21.66 2.45 9.50
C GLY A 103 -22.91 2.69 8.67
N GLN A 104 -22.72 2.99 7.38
CA GLN A 104 -23.83 3.04 6.42
C GLN A 104 -24.36 1.63 6.17
#